data_AF-A0A2N8DXI8-F1
#
_entry.id   AF-A0A2N8DXI8-F1
#
_cell.length_a   1.000
_cell.length_b   1.000
_cell.length_c   1.000
_cell.angle_alpha   90.00
_cell.angle_beta   90.00
_cell.angle_gamma   90.00
#
_symmetry.space_group_name_H-M   'P 1'
#
loop_
_entity.id
_entity.type
_entity.pdbx_description
1 polymer ?
#
loop_
_entity_poly.entity_id
_entity_poly.type
_entity_poly.pdbx_seq_one_letter_code
_entity_poly.pdbx_strand_id
1 'polypeptide(L)'
;MIKQSSYYRNLPDSMPVDDLLEEFLYLVDGGYAYKQKADFMESLLELSDRQWHTYTNLCEDLKNKIEEILISSWDGFDFDVADAAIIICSRLGLVKFFEFMKNQSVLDMSPDVFAQVKSAIVEFGNDVGNPYSGMPVA
;
A
#
# COMPACT_ATOMS: atom_id res chain seq x y z
N MET A 1 -21.32 -2.79 9.09
CA MET A 1 -20.52 -3.93 9.61
C MET A 1 -19.19 -3.87 8.90
N ILE A 2 -18.08 -3.67 9.60
CA ILE A 2 -16.75 -3.53 8.96
C ILE A 2 -16.43 -4.81 8.18
N LYS A 3 -16.05 -4.67 6.91
CA LYS A 3 -15.59 -5.78 6.05
C LYS A 3 -14.21 -6.20 6.55
N GLN A 4 -13.99 -7.49 6.79
CA GLN A 4 -12.68 -8.01 7.23
C GLN A 4 -11.86 -8.46 6.03
N SER A 5 -10.58 -8.79 6.19
CA SER A 5 -9.69 -9.24 5.11
C SER A 5 -10.22 -10.45 4.35
N SER A 6 -10.97 -11.33 5.03
CA SER A 6 -11.66 -12.47 4.42
C SER A 6 -12.69 -12.06 3.36
N TYR A 7 -13.32 -10.89 3.48
CA TYR A 7 -14.20 -10.36 2.43
C TYR A 7 -13.37 -10.00 1.18
N TYR A 8 -12.30 -9.23 1.35
CA TYR A 8 -11.49 -8.74 0.23
C TYR A 8 -10.76 -9.86 -0.50
N ARG A 9 -10.30 -10.89 0.21
CA ARG A 9 -9.75 -12.13 -0.38
C ARG A 9 -10.72 -12.85 -1.34
N ASN A 10 -12.02 -12.71 -1.12
CA ASN A 10 -13.04 -13.38 -1.92
C ASN A 10 -13.58 -12.51 -3.07
N LEU A 11 -13.07 -11.28 -3.24
CA LEU A 11 -13.40 -10.45 -4.39
C LEU A 11 -12.79 -11.04 -5.67
N PRO A 12 -13.38 -10.82 -6.85
CA PRO A 12 -12.77 -11.22 -8.12
C PRO A 12 -11.37 -10.62 -8.32
N ASP A 13 -10.48 -11.33 -9.01
CA ASP A 13 -9.11 -10.87 -9.29
C ASP A 13 -9.07 -9.61 -10.17
N SER A 14 -10.10 -9.43 -11.01
CA SER A 14 -10.28 -8.23 -11.84
C SER A 14 -11.64 -7.61 -11.54
N MET A 15 -11.64 -6.29 -11.34
CA MET A 15 -12.81 -5.51 -11.00
C MET A 15 -12.83 -4.20 -11.79
N PRO A 16 -14.01 -3.64 -12.12
CA PRO A 16 -14.11 -2.29 -12.62
C PRO A 16 -13.46 -1.28 -11.67
N VAL A 17 -12.87 -0.22 -12.24
CA VAL A 17 -12.20 0.84 -11.47
C VAL A 17 -13.14 1.51 -10.47
N ASP A 18 -14.40 1.75 -10.87
CA ASP A 18 -15.41 2.38 -10.00
C ASP A 18 -15.75 1.48 -8.80
N ASP A 19 -15.91 0.18 -9.01
CA ASP A 19 -16.16 -0.79 -7.93
C ASP A 19 -14.96 -0.86 -6.97
N LEU A 20 -13.73 -0.85 -7.48
CA LEU A 20 -12.53 -0.81 -6.65
C LEU A 20 -12.43 0.48 -5.83
N LEU A 21 -12.77 1.61 -6.43
CA LEU A 21 -12.79 2.90 -5.73
C LEU A 21 -13.75 2.87 -4.54
N GLU A 22 -14.95 2.30 -4.71
CA GLU A 22 -15.91 2.14 -3.60
C GLU A 22 -15.35 1.26 -2.47
N GLU A 23 -14.66 0.16 -2.82
CA GLU A 23 -14.03 -0.72 -1.82
C GLU A 23 -12.89 -0.04 -1.07
N PHE A 24 -12.03 0.72 -1.77
CA PHE A 24 -10.98 1.51 -1.11
C PHE A 24 -11.57 2.55 -0.17
N LEU A 25 -12.57 3.32 -0.63
CA LEU A 25 -13.22 4.35 0.19
C LEU A 25 -13.86 3.74 1.44
N TYR A 26 -14.57 2.62 1.28
CA TYR A 26 -15.12 1.88 2.41
C TYR A 26 -14.04 1.45 3.41
N LEU A 27 -12.91 0.95 2.91
CA LEU A 27 -11.80 0.51 3.75
C LEU A 27 -11.17 1.68 4.52
N VAL A 28 -10.83 2.78 3.85
CA VAL A 28 -10.11 3.90 4.48
C VAL A 28 -11.01 4.77 5.36
N ASP A 29 -12.28 4.93 5.00
CA ASP A 29 -13.24 5.73 5.79
C ASP A 29 -13.89 4.89 6.91
N GLY A 30 -13.70 3.57 6.91
CA GLY A 30 -14.25 2.63 7.90
C GLY A 30 -13.68 2.77 9.32
N GLY A 31 -12.70 3.65 9.54
CA GLY A 31 -12.20 4.00 10.88
C GLY A 31 -11.49 2.84 11.58
N TYR A 32 -10.56 2.18 10.90
CA TYR A 32 -9.81 1.06 11.46
C TYR A 32 -9.08 1.47 12.75
N ALA A 33 -9.44 0.81 13.86
CA ALA A 33 -8.73 0.94 15.12
C ALA A 33 -7.40 0.16 15.05
N TYR A 34 -6.38 0.61 15.79
CA TYR A 34 -5.06 -0.04 15.87
C TYR A 34 -5.10 -1.57 16.09
N LYS A 35 -6.12 -2.07 16.80
CA LYS A 35 -6.33 -3.53 17.05
C LYS A 35 -6.65 -4.34 15.78
N GLN A 36 -7.03 -3.69 14.69
CA GLN A 36 -7.34 -4.32 13.40
C GLN A 36 -6.27 -3.97 12.34
N LYS A 37 -5.06 -3.54 12.75
CA LYS A 37 -3.96 -3.17 11.85
C LYS A 37 -3.63 -4.30 10.85
N ALA A 38 -3.49 -5.54 11.32
CA ALA A 38 -3.21 -6.68 10.43
C ALA A 38 -4.33 -6.90 9.40
N ASP A 39 -5.59 -6.89 9.84
CA ASP A 39 -6.75 -7.05 8.95
C ASP A 39 -6.87 -5.92 7.92
N PHE A 40 -6.58 -4.68 8.35
CA PHE A 40 -6.51 -3.53 7.45
C PHE A 40 -5.41 -3.70 6.40
N MET A 41 -4.20 -4.06 6.82
CA MET A 41 -3.05 -4.23 5.92
C MET A 41 -3.31 -5.34 4.90
N GLU A 42 -3.86 -6.47 5.34
CA GLU A 42 -4.25 -7.57 4.44
C GLU A 42 -5.33 -7.10 3.45
N SER A 43 -6.36 -6.40 3.92
CA SER A 43 -7.43 -5.87 3.07
C SER A 43 -6.92 -4.88 2.03
N LEU A 44 -6.02 -3.98 2.45
CA LEU A 44 -5.42 -2.97 1.58
C LEU A 44 -4.49 -3.62 0.54
N LEU A 45 -3.76 -4.67 0.92
CA LEU A 45 -2.92 -5.43 0.01
C LEU A 45 -3.74 -6.09 -1.10
N GLU A 46 -4.85 -6.73 -0.74
CA GLU A 46 -5.80 -7.36 -1.67
C GLU A 46 -6.37 -6.34 -2.68
N LEU A 47 -6.74 -5.14 -2.22
CA LEU A 47 -7.20 -4.09 -3.12
C LEU A 47 -6.08 -3.53 -4.00
N SER A 48 -4.85 -3.44 -3.47
CA SER A 48 -3.69 -2.96 -4.22
C SER A 48 -3.31 -3.90 -5.35
N ASP A 49 -3.43 -5.21 -5.14
CA ASP A 49 -3.28 -6.23 -6.20
C ASP A 49 -4.27 -5.99 -7.35
N ARG A 50 -5.54 -5.79 -7.00
CA ARG A 50 -6.59 -5.57 -8.00
C ARG A 50 -6.42 -4.24 -8.72
N GLN A 51 -6.04 -3.18 -8.00
CA GLN A 51 -5.72 -1.87 -8.60
C GLN A 51 -4.58 -1.99 -9.60
N TRP A 52 -3.53 -2.73 -9.26
CA TRP A 52 -2.40 -2.97 -10.16
C TRP A 52 -2.85 -3.58 -11.49
N HIS A 53 -3.81 -4.50 -11.48
CA HIS A 53 -4.38 -5.11 -12.69
C HIS A 53 -5.29 -4.20 -13.53
N THR A 54 -5.62 -2.99 -13.07
CA THR A 54 -6.41 -2.02 -13.86
C THR A 54 -5.57 -1.20 -14.84
N TYR A 55 -4.24 -1.20 -14.70
CA TYR A 55 -3.33 -0.32 -15.46
C TYR A 55 -3.70 1.17 -15.42
N THR A 56 -4.42 1.57 -14.37
CA THR A 56 -4.91 2.93 -14.17
C THR A 56 -4.42 3.43 -12.83
N ASN A 57 -3.96 4.68 -12.78
CA ASN A 57 -3.53 5.27 -11.52
C ASN A 57 -4.73 5.47 -10.59
N LEU A 58 -4.52 5.15 -9.31
CA LEU A 58 -5.44 5.55 -8.25
C LEU A 58 -5.53 7.08 -8.18
N CYS A 59 -6.69 7.64 -7.82
CA CYS A 59 -6.81 9.09 -7.71
C CYS A 59 -5.96 9.63 -6.55
N GLU A 60 -5.43 10.84 -6.72
CA GLU A 60 -4.47 11.43 -5.77
C GLU A 60 -5.05 11.63 -4.36
N ASP A 61 -6.33 11.98 -4.24
CA ASP A 61 -6.98 12.14 -2.94
C ASP A 61 -6.98 10.83 -2.13
N LEU A 62 -7.22 9.70 -2.80
CA LEU A 62 -7.23 8.40 -2.15
C LEU A 62 -5.80 7.92 -1.85
N LYS A 63 -4.83 8.16 -2.74
CA LYS A 63 -3.41 7.91 -2.44
C LYS A 63 -2.98 8.64 -1.18
N ASN A 64 -3.27 9.93 -1.09
CA ASN A 64 -2.90 10.75 0.08
C ASN A 64 -3.50 10.19 1.38
N LYS A 65 -4.78 9.77 1.37
CA LYS A 65 -5.41 9.14 2.53
C LYS A 65 -4.69 7.84 2.94
N ILE A 66 -4.41 6.97 1.98
CA ILE A 66 -3.73 5.69 2.24
C ILE A 66 -2.33 5.95 2.80
N GLU A 67 -1.59 6.88 2.22
CA GLU A 67 -0.26 7.28 2.68
C GLU A 67 -0.27 7.78 4.12
N GLU A 68 -1.23 8.63 4.48
CA GLU A 68 -1.37 9.13 5.84
C GLU A 68 -1.62 8.00 6.85
N ILE A 69 -2.46 7.03 6.48
CA ILE A 69 -2.70 5.85 7.32
C ILE A 69 -1.42 5.02 7.45
N LEU A 70 -0.75 4.69 6.35
CA LEU A 70 0.48 3.89 6.37
C LEU A 70 1.58 4.56 7.20
N ILE A 71 1.85 5.86 6.96
CA ILE A 71 2.83 6.65 7.71
C ILE A 71 2.49 6.67 9.20
N SER A 72 1.22 6.93 9.56
CA SER A 72 0.81 7.00 10.97
C SER A 72 0.88 5.65 11.69
N SER A 73 0.80 4.55 10.93
CA SER A 73 0.81 3.18 11.46
C SER A 73 2.20 2.53 11.45
N TRP A 74 3.19 3.18 10.83
CA TRP A 74 4.55 2.66 10.70
C TRP A 74 5.25 2.63 12.05
N ASP A 75 5.72 1.45 12.45
CA ASP A 75 6.52 1.26 13.66
C ASP A 75 7.99 0.92 13.36
N GLY A 76 8.31 0.45 12.16
CA GLY A 76 9.67 0.09 11.74
C GLY A 76 10.19 -1.25 12.29
N PHE A 77 9.39 -1.99 13.05
CA PHE A 77 9.86 -3.22 13.73
C PHE A 77 9.12 -4.49 13.31
N ASP A 78 7.91 -4.36 12.74
CA ASP A 78 7.14 -5.48 12.19
C ASP A 78 7.51 -5.71 10.71
N PHE A 79 8.20 -6.82 10.42
CA PHE A 79 8.65 -7.14 9.07
C PHE A 79 7.48 -7.39 8.11
N ASP A 80 6.48 -8.17 8.52
CA ASP A 80 5.37 -8.55 7.65
C ASP A 80 4.52 -7.32 7.28
N VAL A 81 4.30 -6.42 8.25
CA VAL A 81 3.62 -5.14 8.00
C VAL A 81 4.45 -4.25 7.07
N ALA A 82 5.77 -4.15 7.30
CA ALA A 82 6.64 -3.32 6.48
C ALA A 82 6.69 -3.81 5.03
N ASP A 83 6.83 -5.13 4.82
CA ASP A 83 6.84 -5.74 3.50
C ASP A 83 5.52 -5.52 2.77
N ALA A 84 4.38 -5.73 3.43
CA ALA A 84 3.07 -5.43 2.87
C ALA A 84 2.93 -3.95 2.48
N ALA A 85 3.39 -3.03 3.32
CA ALA A 85 3.34 -1.60 3.04
C ALA A 85 4.21 -1.20 1.84
N ILE A 86 5.38 -1.82 1.67
CA ILE A 86 6.27 -1.63 0.52
C ILE A 86 5.59 -2.12 -0.77
N ILE A 87 4.95 -3.28 -0.73
CA ILE A 87 4.21 -3.81 -1.89
C ILE A 87 3.02 -2.91 -2.25
N ILE A 88 2.27 -2.44 -1.27
CA ILE A 88 1.17 -1.48 -1.46
C ILE A 88 1.71 -0.18 -2.10
N CYS A 89 2.85 0.31 -1.61
CA CYS A 89 3.52 1.51 -2.13
C CYS A 89 3.80 1.41 -3.63
N SER A 90 4.38 0.29 -4.07
CA SER A 90 4.76 0.11 -5.48
C SER A 90 3.53 -0.05 -6.38
N ARG A 91 2.51 -0.78 -5.93
CA ARG A 91 1.29 -1.04 -6.71
C ARG A 91 0.41 0.19 -6.88
N LEU A 92 0.36 1.04 -5.86
CA LEU A 92 -0.51 2.22 -5.86
C LEU A 92 0.22 3.52 -6.24
N GLY A 93 1.55 3.50 -6.29
CA GLY A 93 2.37 4.65 -6.61
C GLY A 93 2.32 5.73 -5.54
N LEU A 94 2.63 5.32 -4.30
CA LEU A 94 2.54 6.16 -3.10
C LEU A 94 3.82 6.97 -2.86
N VAL A 95 3.95 8.09 -3.57
CA VAL A 95 5.16 8.94 -3.56
C VAL A 95 5.50 9.49 -2.17
N LYS A 96 4.52 9.96 -1.39
CA LYS A 96 4.77 10.52 -0.06
C LYS A 96 5.25 9.43 0.90
N PHE A 97 4.67 8.23 0.82
CA PHE A 97 5.11 7.11 1.64
C PHE A 97 6.50 6.62 1.23
N PHE A 98 6.81 6.61 -0.07
CA PHE A 98 8.15 6.32 -0.56
C PHE A 98 9.21 7.31 -0.03
N GLU A 99 8.92 8.61 -0.07
CA GLU A 99 9.81 9.62 0.51
C GLU A 99 9.92 9.48 2.04
N PHE A 100 8.83 9.12 2.73
CA PHE A 100 8.87 8.79 4.16
C PHE A 100 9.86 7.64 4.44
N MET A 101 9.80 6.55 3.66
CA MET A 101 10.71 5.41 3.80
C MET A 101 12.17 5.79 3.53
N LYS A 102 12.44 6.62 2.51
CA LYS A 102 13.79 7.11 2.19
C LYS A 102 14.43 7.89 3.35
N ASN A 103 13.62 8.58 4.12
CA ASN A 103 14.05 9.42 5.24
C ASN A 103 14.16 8.70 6.58
N GLN A 104 13.82 7.40 6.67
CA GLN A 104 13.95 6.65 7.91
C GLN A 104 15.42 6.36 8.27
N SER A 105 15.74 6.40 9.57
CA SER A 105 17.05 6.03 10.08
C SER A 105 17.16 4.52 10.34
N VAL A 106 18.38 3.99 10.28
CA VAL A 106 18.68 2.62 10.74
C VAL A 106 18.36 2.41 12.22
N LEU A 107 18.33 3.49 13.01
CA LEU A 107 18.01 3.44 14.44
C LEU A 107 16.50 3.32 14.71
N ASP A 108 15.67 3.67 13.72
CA ASP A 108 14.20 3.70 13.85
C ASP A 108 13.56 2.39 13.35
N MET A 109 14.37 1.40 12.98
CA MET A 109 13.88 0.14 12.41
C MET A 109 14.67 -1.07 12.92
N SER A 110 14.06 -2.25 12.85
CA SER A 110 14.79 -3.50 12.98
C SER A 110 15.76 -3.69 11.80
N PRO A 111 16.84 -4.48 11.96
CA PRO A 111 17.78 -4.74 10.87
C PRO A 111 17.12 -5.32 9.61
N ASP A 112 16.15 -6.22 9.78
CA ASP A 112 15.46 -6.88 8.67
C ASP A 112 14.54 -5.91 7.92
N VAL A 113 13.79 -5.06 8.65
CA VAL A 113 12.94 -4.01 8.05
C VAL A 113 13.82 -2.99 7.31
N PHE A 114 14.93 -2.56 7.91
CA PHE A 114 15.86 -1.63 7.25
C PHE A 114 16.43 -2.22 5.95
N ALA A 115 16.83 -3.49 5.96
CA ALA A 115 17.33 -4.17 4.77
C ALA A 115 16.26 -4.24 3.67
N GLN A 116 15.02 -4.57 4.04
CA GLN A 116 13.91 -4.65 3.09
C GLN A 116 13.58 -3.29 2.47
N VAL A 117 13.49 -2.23 3.29
CA VAL A 117 13.29 -0.86 2.80
C VAL A 117 14.41 -0.43 1.84
N LYS A 118 15.68 -0.73 2.16
CA LYS A 118 16.80 -0.39 1.28
C LYS A 118 16.77 -1.16 -0.03
N SER A 119 16.43 -2.44 0.00
CA SER A 119 16.25 -3.25 -1.20
C SER A 119 15.15 -2.66 -2.10
N ALA A 120 13.99 -2.36 -1.51
CA ALA A 120 12.86 -1.78 -2.23
C ALA A 120 13.19 -0.41 -2.85
N ILE A 121 13.89 0.48 -2.13
CA ILE A 121 14.31 1.78 -2.67
C ILE A 121 15.22 1.61 -3.90
N VAL A 122 16.14 0.64 -3.88
CA VAL A 122 16.99 0.35 -5.04
C VAL A 122 16.16 -0.19 -6.21
N GLU A 123 15.22 -1.09 -5.94
CA GLU A 123 14.33 -1.67 -6.96
C GLU A 123 13.42 -0.63 -7.62
N PHE A 124 12.81 0.25 -6.83
CA PHE A 124 11.90 1.29 -7.32
C PHE A 124 12.64 2.40 -8.08
N GLY A 125 13.93 2.61 -7.77
CA GLY A 125 14.71 3.68 -8.36
C GLY A 125 14.29 5.06 -7.84
N ASN A 126 14.05 5.99 -8.75
CA ASN A 126 13.86 7.41 -8.39
C ASN A 126 12.40 7.81 -8.18
N ASP A 127 11.44 7.05 -8.72
CA ASP A 127 10.02 7.44 -8.72
C ASP A 127 9.11 6.21 -8.69
N VAL A 128 8.06 6.29 -7.88
CA VAL A 128 6.99 5.28 -7.79
C VAL A 128 5.65 5.81 -8.32
N GLY A 129 5.53 7.10 -8.62
CA GLY A 129 4.26 7.77 -8.89
C GLY A 129 3.51 7.22 -10.12
N ASN A 130 4.22 6.60 -11.06
CA ASN A 130 3.65 5.77 -12.11
C ASN A 130 4.07 4.30 -11.92
N PRO A 131 3.21 3.47 -11.27
CA PRO A 131 3.44 2.05 -11.06
C PRO A 131 3.74 1.27 -12.36
N TYR A 132 3.24 1.77 -13.50
CA TYR A 132 3.29 1.10 -14.79
C TYR A 132 4.44 1.58 -15.69
N SER A 133 5.30 2.49 -15.22
CA SER A 133 6.32 3.16 -16.03
C SER A 133 7.33 2.22 -16.71
N GLY A 134 7.57 1.04 -16.15
CA GLY A 134 8.43 -0.01 -16.73
C GLY A 134 7.73 -1.00 -17.65
N MET A 135 6.40 -0.89 -17.82
CA MET A 135 5.64 -1.81 -18.66
C MET A 135 5.68 -1.39 -20.13
N PRO A 136 5.72 -2.34 -21.08
CA PRO A 136 5.58 -2.04 -22.49
C PRO A 136 4.25 -1.31 -22.71
N VAL A 137 4.29 -0.17 -23.40
CA VAL A 137 3.07 0.49 -23.87
C VAL A 137 2.43 -0.44 -24.90
N ALA A 138 1.20 -0.88 -24.64
CA ALA A 138 0.43 -1.71 -25.57
C ALA A 138 0.01 -0.92 -26.82
#